data_AF-A0A0L0F557-F1
#
_entry.id   AF-A0A0L0F557-F1
#
_cell.length_a   1.000
_cell.length_b   1.000
_cell.length_c   1.000
_cell.angle_alpha   90.00
_cell.angle_beta   90.00
_cell.angle_gamma   90.00
#
_symmetry.space_group_name_H-M   'P 1'
#
loop_
_entity.id
_entity.type
_entity.pdbx_description
1 polymer ?
#
loop_
_entity_poly.entity_id
_entity_poly.type
_entity_poly.pdbx_seq_one_letter_code
_entity_poly.pdbx_strand_id
1 'polypeptide(L)' 'FKGRRHKGSRVSLEGEPESKWMVVNMGDIQIHLMEENLRRRYELEKLWTLGRDDEQLRIMGDNTAIMKDPGH' A
#
# COMPACT_ATOMS: atom_id res chain seq x y z
N PHE A 1 10.61 -7.62 29.52
CA PHE A 1 11.20 -7.56 28.16
C PHE A 1 11.81 -6.20 27.94
N LYS A 2 13.15 -6.07 27.93
CA LYS A 2 13.83 -4.78 27.76
C LYS A 2 14.57 -4.80 26.42
N GLY A 3 13.95 -4.21 25.39
CA GLY A 3 14.53 -4.11 24.05
C GLY A 3 15.65 -3.08 24.01
N ARG A 4 16.78 -3.45 23.39
CA ARG A 4 17.89 -2.53 23.09
C ARG A 4 17.39 -1.51 22.06
N ARG A 5 17.48 -0.20 22.37
CA ARG A 5 17.23 0.86 21.38
C ARG A 5 18.45 1.00 20.48
N HIS A 6 18.24 0.92 19.16
CA HIS A 6 19.28 1.27 18.19
C HIS A 6 19.44 2.79 18.19
N LYS A 7 20.66 3.27 18.41
CA LYS A 7 20.99 4.70 18.50
C LYS A 7 20.88 5.31 17.10
N GLY A 8 19.67 5.70 16.70
CA GLY A 8 19.38 6.31 15.39
C GLY A 8 18.02 5.96 14.79
N SER A 9 17.32 4.92 15.23
CA SER A 9 16.00 4.59 14.68
C SER A 9 14.93 5.52 15.28
N ARG A 10 14.54 6.57 14.56
CA ARG A 10 13.37 7.39 14.90
C ARG A 10 12.11 6.61 14.51
N VAL A 11 11.82 5.54 15.25
CA VAL A 11 10.55 4.83 15.13
C VAL A 11 9.46 5.73 15.71
N SER A 12 8.49 6.12 14.88
CA SER A 12 7.28 6.82 15.34
C SER A 12 6.07 5.90 15.27
N LEU A 13 5.14 6.14 16.19
CA LEU A 13 3.82 5.53 16.23
C LEU A 13 2.80 6.64 16.04
N GLU A 14 1.89 6.43 15.10
CA GLU A 14 0.80 7.35 14.78
C GLU A 14 -0.53 6.60 14.80
N GLY A 15 -1.60 7.30 15.19
CA GLY A 15 -2.95 6.75 15.32
C GLY A 15 -3.40 6.57 16.77
N GLU A 16 -4.70 6.68 16.98
CA GLU A 16 -5.35 6.50 18.28
C GLU A 16 -5.85 5.05 18.42
N PRO A 17 -5.79 4.44 19.63
CA PRO A 17 -6.28 3.07 19.83
C PRO A 17 -7.73 2.83 19.36
N GLU A 18 -8.60 3.82 19.54
CA GLU A 18 -10.02 3.77 19.18
C GLU A 18 -10.25 3.81 17.66
N SER A 19 -9.27 4.33 16.91
CA SER A 19 -9.37 4.43 15.45
C SER A 19 -9.27 3.08 14.75
N LYS A 20 -8.84 2.03 15.47
CA LYS A 20 -8.61 0.67 14.95
C LYS A 20 -7.63 0.65 13.76
N TRP A 21 -6.79 1.68 13.69
CA TRP A 21 -5.75 1.88 12.69
C TRP A 21 -4.54 2.52 13.38
N MET A 22 -3.40 1.86 13.29
CA MET A 22 -2.12 2.39 13.76
C MET A 22 -1.08 2.31 12.65
N VAL A 23 -0.17 3.28 12.64
CA VAL A 23 0.94 3.34 11.69
C VAL A 23 2.25 3.32 12.47
N VAL A 24 3.15 2.43 12.08
CA VAL A 24 4.53 2.38 12.57
C VAL A 24 5.44 2.86 11.44
N ASN A 25 6.17 3.96 11.67
CA ASN A 25 7.13 4.48 10.71
C ASN A 25 8.55 4.23 11.22
N MET A 26 9.38 3.55 10.42
CA MET A 26 10.77 3.25 10.73
C MET A 26 11.76 3.99 9.81
N GLY A 27 11.26 4.87 8.94
CA GLY A 27 12.03 5.67 7.99
C GLY A 27 12.01 5.08 6.58
N ASP A 28 12.49 3.86 6.42
CA ASP A 28 12.52 3.11 5.15
C ASP A 28 11.29 2.21 4.96
N ILE A 29 10.69 1.76 6.06
CA ILE A 29 9.53 0.87 6.09
C ILE A 29 8.42 1.52 6.91
N GLN A 30 7.18 1.48 6.38
CA GLN A 30 5.96 1.86 7.08
C GLN A 30 5.03 0.65 7.21
N ILE A 31 4.58 0.36 8.44
CA ILE A 31 3.67 -0.74 8.74
C ILE A 31 2.30 -0.15 9.10
N HIS A 32 1.26 -0.57 8.38
CA HIS A 32 -0.14 -0.25 8.68
C HIS A 32 -0.78 -1.41 9.44
N LEU A 33 -1.19 -1.19 10.69
CA LEU A 33 -1.92 -2.13 11.52
C LEU A 33 -3.38 -1.68 11.57
N MET A 34 -4.31 -2.47 11.04
CA MET A 34 -5.73 -2.10 11.01
C MET A 34 -6.65 -3.32 11.19
N GLU A 35 -7.86 -3.09 11.71
CA GLU A 35 -8.89 -4.13 11.79
C GLU A 35 -9.26 -4.66 10.39
N GLU A 36 -9.53 -5.96 10.31
CA GLU A 36 -9.85 -6.66 9.06
C GLU A 36 -11.02 -6.02 8.28
N ASN A 37 -12.06 -5.55 8.99
CA ASN A 37 -13.21 -4.89 8.38
C ASN A 37 -12.84 -3.54 7.74
N LEU A 38 -11.93 -2.78 8.35
CA LEU A 38 -11.42 -1.52 7.78
C LEU A 38 -10.53 -1.80 6.56
N ARG A 39 -9.67 -2.82 6.65
CA ARG A 39 -8.83 -3.27 5.52
C ARG A 39 -9.68 -3.64 4.30
N ARG A 40 -10.75 -4.42 4.50
CA ARG A 40 -11.70 -4.77 3.43
C ARG A 40 -12.43 -3.56 2.86
N ARG A 41 -12.80 -2.59 3.68
CA ARG A 41 -13.54 -1.40 3.24
C ARG A 41 -12.67 -0.46 2.41
N TYR A 42 -11.44 -0.20 2.85
CA TYR A 42 -10.56 0.79 2.23
C TYR A 42 -9.64 0.22 1.16
N GLU A 43 -9.47 -1.11 1.11
CA GLU A 43 -8.74 -1.84 0.06
C GLU A 43 -7.35 -1.23 -0.28
N LEU A 44 -6.63 -0.73 0.73
CA LEU A 44 -5.39 0.02 0.54
C LEU A 44 -4.34 -0.73 -0.28
N GLU A 45 -4.36 -2.07 -0.24
CA GLU A 45 -3.52 -2.94 -1.05
C GLU A 45 -3.54 -2.54 -2.53
N LYS A 46 -4.72 -2.19 -3.06
CA LYS A 46 -4.89 -1.78 -4.45
C LYS A 46 -4.05 -0.55 -4.79
N LEU A 47 -4.00 0.44 -3.89
CA LEU A 47 -3.25 1.68 -4.08
C LEU A 47 -1.74 1.44 -4.11
N TRP A 48 -1.24 0.52 -3.29
CA TRP A 48 0.19 0.23 -3.17
C TRP A 48 0.68 -0.78 -4.22
N THR A 49 -0.23 -1.45 -4.92
CA THR A 49 0.09 -2.28 -6.09
C THR A 49 0.01 -1.54 -7.42
N LEU A 50 -0.56 -0.31 -7.43
CA LEU A 50 -0.59 0.57 -8.60
C LEU A 50 0.86 0.82 -9.07
N GLY A 51 1.28 0.12 -10.13
CA GLY A 51 2.60 0.27 -10.75
C GLY A 51 3.47 -0.97 -10.82
N ARG A 52 3.16 -2.08 -10.11
CA ARG A 52 3.89 -3.35 -10.29
C ARG A 52 3.06 -4.48 -10.86
N ASP A 53 1.77 -4.58 -10.49
CA ASP A 53 0.89 -5.69 -10.88
C ASP A 53 -0.55 -5.23 -11.19
N ASP A 54 -0.71 -3.98 -11.65
CA ASP A 54 -2.04 -3.51 -12.08
C ASP A 54 -2.46 -4.22 -13.37
N GLU A 55 -3.25 -5.28 -13.21
CA GLU A 55 -3.96 -5.92 -14.32
C GLU A 55 -4.82 -4.91 -15.07
N GLN A 56 -5.37 -3.90 -14.39
CA GLN A 56 -6.14 -2.81 -15.02
C GLN A 56 -5.30 -1.91 -15.95
N LEU A 57 -4.06 -1.56 -15.57
CA LEU A 57 -3.13 -0.86 -16.47
C LEU A 57 -2.70 -1.75 -17.63
N ARG A 58 -2.56 -3.05 -17.39
CA ARG A 58 -2.23 -4.04 -18.42
C ARG A 58 -3.36 -4.18 -19.46
N ILE A 59 -4.61 -4.28 -19.00
CA ILE A 59 -5.81 -4.35 -19.83
C ILE A 59 -6.01 -3.04 -20.63
N MET A 60 -5.76 -1.87 -20.01
CA MET A 60 -5.84 -0.59 -20.72
C MET A 60 -4.70 -0.43 -21.74
N GLY A 61 -3.48 -0.85 -21.43
CA GLY A 61 -2.33 -0.84 -22.34
C GLY A 61 -2.54 -1.72 -23.56
N ASP A 62 -3.02 -2.95 -23.38
CA ASP A 62 -3.28 -3.89 -24.48
C ASP A 62 -4.43 -3.42 -25.38
N ASN A 63 -5.50 -2.85 -24.82
CA ASN A 63 -6.61 -2.33 -25.63
C ASN A 63 -6.22 -1.11 -26.50
N THR A 64 -5.25 -0.29 -26.06
CA THR A 64 -4.73 0.81 -26.89
C THR A 64 -3.87 0.34 -28.05
N ALA A 65 -3.25 -0.85 -27.96
CA ALA A 65 -2.49 -1.45 -29.04
C ALA A 65 -3.41 -2.01 -30.15
N ILE A 66 -4.57 -2.57 -29.79
CA ILE A 66 -5.56 -3.10 -30.75
C ILE A 66 -6.21 -1.98 -31.58
N MET A 67 -6.38 -0.78 -31.02
CA MET A 67 -6.94 0.38 -31.76
C MET A 67 -5.95 1.06 -32.72
N LYS A 68 -4.68 0.66 -32.77
CA LYS A 68 -3.66 1.29 -33.64
C LYS A 68 -3.47 0.65 -35.01
N ASP A 69 -4.16 -0.45 -35.32
CA ASP A 69 -4.16 -1.02 -36.67
C ASP A 69 -5.57 -1.04 -37.28
N PRO A 70 -5.98 0.04 -37.99
CA PRO A 70 -7.21 0.06 -38.76
C PRO A 70 -7.03 -0.49 -40.20
N GLY A 71 -5.97 -1.25 -40.49
CA GLY A 71 -5.61 -1.63 -41.85
C GLY A 71 -5.37 -3.13 -42.07
N HIS A 72 -6.45 -3.91 -42.13
CA HIS A 72 -6.56 -5.08 -43.01
C HIS A 72 -7.92 -5.03 -43.73
#